data_AF-A0A351E9K1-F1
#
_entry.id   AF-A0A351E9K1-F1
#
_cell.length_a   1.000
_cell.length_b   1.000
_cell.length_c   1.000
_cell.angle_alpha   90.00
_cell.angle_beta   90.00
_cell.angle_gamma   90.00
#
_symmetry.space_group_name_H-M   'P 1'
#
loop_
_entity.id
_entity.type
_entity.pdbx_description
1 polymer ?
#
loop_
_entity_poly.entity_id
_entity_poly.type
_entity_poly.pdbx_seq_one_letter_code
_entity_poly.pdbx_strand_id
1 'polypeptide(L)'
;MFPILREFGKTCYDSVVYLNLETDRRAAACFDGNTDPAHLLPYLEAVTGQRVLPRRTLLILDEVQSTERALASLKYFAEEAPELHVAAAGSLHEEAIRLYREYLVLGALAENFVAQQFVSQGRPLYYWTSRSTAEVDFVLPEGSRTYGVEVKKGEHTRSRSLSVFRDQEHPDGLIRLSLKNFGRENGIRAVPLYAIFCLEDGLEGA
;
A
#
# COMPACT_ATOMS: atom_id res chain seq x y z
N MET A 1 -20.70 7.15 0.12
CA MET A 1 -20.97 6.53 1.45
C MET A 1 -20.69 5.03 1.36
N PHE A 2 -19.63 4.55 2.01
CA PHE A 2 -19.28 3.12 2.05
C PHE A 2 -19.74 2.48 3.37
N PRO A 3 -20.94 1.88 3.46
CA PRO A 3 -21.43 1.31 4.71
C PRO A 3 -20.59 0.12 5.22
N ILE A 4 -19.92 -0.61 4.33
CA ILE A 4 -19.27 -1.88 4.64
C ILE A 4 -18.07 -1.77 5.60
N LEU A 5 -17.20 -0.75 5.44
CA LEU A 5 -16.03 -0.58 6.32
C LEU A 5 -16.42 -0.16 7.74
N ARG A 6 -17.45 0.67 7.87
CA ARG A 6 -18.01 1.05 9.18
C ARG A 6 -18.61 -0.16 9.89
N GLU A 7 -19.31 -1.03 9.17
CA GLU A 7 -19.93 -2.23 9.75
C GLU A 7 -18.90 -3.30 10.12
N PHE A 8 -17.91 -3.54 9.25
CA PHE A 8 -16.73 -4.35 9.57
C PHE A 8 -16.02 -3.86 10.83
N GLY A 9 -15.76 -2.55 10.93
CA GLY A 9 -15.15 -1.93 12.11
C GLY A 9 -15.92 -2.24 13.39
N LYS A 10 -17.24 -1.98 13.41
CA LYS A 10 -18.09 -2.27 14.58
C LYS A 10 -18.14 -3.76 14.96
N THR A 11 -17.96 -4.66 14.00
CA THR A 11 -18.06 -6.11 14.20
C THR A 11 -16.76 -6.71 14.72
N CYS A 12 -15.61 -6.16 14.32
CA CYS A 12 -14.30 -6.76 14.52
C CYS A 12 -13.38 -5.99 15.49
N TYR A 13 -13.79 -4.80 15.95
CA TYR A 13 -12.98 -3.90 16.78
C TYR A 13 -13.79 -3.34 17.97
N ASP A 14 -13.09 -3.00 19.04
CA ASP A 14 -13.69 -2.39 20.24
C ASP A 14 -14.16 -0.95 19.97
N SER A 15 -13.50 -0.25 19.04
CA SER A 15 -13.90 1.08 18.59
C SER A 15 -13.52 1.35 17.14
N VAL A 16 -14.19 2.34 16.53
CA VAL A 16 -13.93 2.79 15.17
C VAL A 16 -13.80 4.30 15.17
N VAL A 17 -12.61 4.80 14.82
CA VAL A 17 -12.40 6.22 14.54
C VAL A 17 -12.56 6.41 13.04
N TYR A 18 -13.55 7.19 12.63
CA TYR A 18 -13.82 7.47 11.21
C TYR A 18 -13.59 8.95 10.93
N LEU A 19 -12.81 9.24 9.90
CA LEU A 19 -12.62 10.57 9.33
C LEU A 19 -12.97 10.54 7.85
N ASN A 20 -13.63 11.57 7.35
CA ASN A 20 -13.87 11.77 5.92
C ASN A 20 -13.15 13.04 5.48
N LEU A 21 -12.10 12.91 4.67
CA LEU A 21 -11.16 14.01 4.41
C LEU A 21 -11.67 15.01 3.37
N GLU A 22 -12.75 14.70 2.65
CA GLU A 22 -13.44 15.65 1.77
C GLU A 22 -14.32 16.61 2.60
N THR A 23 -15.10 16.06 3.53
CA THR A 23 -16.14 16.80 4.27
C THR A 23 -15.65 17.38 5.61
N ASP A 24 -14.69 16.75 6.27
CA ASP A 24 -14.08 17.26 7.51
C ASP A 24 -12.73 17.93 7.23
N ARG A 25 -12.76 19.26 7.12
CA ARG A 25 -11.56 20.08 6.92
C ARG A 25 -10.58 20.05 8.10
N ARG A 26 -11.04 19.76 9.32
CA ARG A 26 -10.18 19.67 10.50
C ARG A 26 -9.40 18.35 10.47
N ALA A 27 -10.06 17.28 10.05
CA ALA A 27 -9.42 16.00 9.77
C ALA A 27 -8.38 16.12 8.64
N ALA A 28 -8.75 16.73 7.52
CA ALA A 28 -7.83 16.94 6.39
C ALA A 28 -6.58 17.75 6.79
N ALA A 29 -6.76 18.84 7.56
CA ALA A 29 -5.67 19.70 8.04
C ALA A 29 -4.70 19.01 9.01
N CYS A 30 -5.05 17.85 9.60
CA CYS A 30 -4.12 17.08 10.41
C CYS A 30 -2.92 16.56 9.59
N PHE A 31 -3.09 16.38 8.28
CA PHE A 31 -2.05 15.91 7.36
C PHE A 31 -1.25 17.04 6.70
N ASP A 32 -1.49 18.30 7.07
CA ASP A 32 -0.74 19.44 6.53
C ASP A 32 0.68 19.47 7.11
N GLY A 33 1.68 19.28 6.24
CA GLY A 33 3.10 19.38 6.57
C GLY A 33 3.72 18.14 7.24
N ASN A 34 2.96 17.08 7.55
CA ASN A 34 3.50 15.85 8.14
C ASN A 34 2.80 14.58 7.61
N THR A 35 3.50 13.45 7.68
CA THR A 35 3.03 12.11 7.29
C THR A 35 3.35 11.02 8.32
N ASP A 36 4.12 11.33 9.36
CA ASP A 36 4.53 10.42 10.45
C ASP A 36 3.32 10.12 11.38
N PRO A 37 2.95 8.83 11.59
CA PRO A 37 1.87 8.42 12.49
C PRO A 37 1.97 8.98 13.91
N ALA A 38 3.15 9.03 14.52
CA ALA A 38 3.37 9.52 15.88
C ALA A 38 3.06 11.01 16.01
N HIS A 39 3.27 11.77 14.92
CA HIS A 39 2.85 13.17 14.83
C HIS A 39 1.38 13.33 14.47
N LEU A 40 0.84 12.50 13.55
CA LEU A 40 -0.55 12.61 13.09
C LEU A 40 -1.57 12.20 14.16
N LEU A 41 -1.31 11.11 14.89
CA LEU A 41 -2.27 10.49 15.79
C LEU A 41 -2.84 11.45 16.85
N PRO A 42 -2.02 12.26 17.58
CA PRO A 42 -2.55 13.21 18.55
C PRO A 42 -3.52 14.24 17.97
N TYR A 43 -3.30 14.70 16.72
CA TYR A 43 -4.22 15.64 16.06
C TYR A 43 -5.50 14.94 15.60
N LEU A 44 -5.41 13.74 15.03
CA LEU A 44 -6.59 12.94 14.64
C LEU A 44 -7.46 12.59 15.85
N GLU A 45 -6.85 12.22 16.98
CA GLU A 45 -7.56 12.00 18.25
C GLU A 45 -8.20 13.28 18.79
N ALA A 46 -7.50 14.42 18.72
CA ALA A 46 -8.02 15.71 19.18
C ALA A 46 -9.19 16.23 18.32
N VAL A 47 -9.17 16.00 17.00
CA VAL A 47 -10.25 16.39 16.09
C VAL A 47 -11.48 15.49 16.26
N THR A 48 -11.28 14.17 16.42
CA THR A 48 -12.37 13.20 16.54
C THR A 48 -12.93 13.07 17.97
N GLY A 49 -12.19 13.55 18.97
CA GLY A 49 -12.49 13.34 20.40
C GLY A 49 -12.35 11.88 20.84
N GLN A 50 -11.71 11.02 20.04
CA GLN A 50 -11.64 9.58 20.25
C GLN A 50 -10.19 9.10 20.21
N ARG A 51 -9.86 8.11 21.04
CA ARG A 51 -8.52 7.51 21.08
C ARG A 51 -8.38 6.42 20.02
N VAL A 52 -7.22 6.35 19.38
CA VAL A 52 -6.86 5.26 18.46
C VAL A 52 -5.94 4.29 19.21
N LEU A 53 -6.51 3.18 19.67
CA LEU A 53 -5.79 2.20 20.48
C LEU A 53 -5.20 1.08 19.61
N PRO A 54 -3.89 0.79 19.71
CA PRO A 54 -3.23 -0.31 19.02
C PRO A 54 -4.00 -1.64 19.12
N ARG A 55 -4.18 -2.30 17.96
CA ARG A 55 -4.91 -3.57 17.77
C ARG A 55 -6.37 -3.62 18.27
N ARG A 56 -6.93 -2.51 18.79
CA ARG A 56 -8.28 -2.43 19.38
C ARG A 56 -9.20 -1.46 18.64
N THR A 57 -8.62 -0.45 17.99
CA THR A 57 -9.36 0.56 17.21
C THR A 57 -9.07 0.40 15.73
N LEU A 58 -10.12 0.44 14.89
CA LEU A 58 -9.97 0.64 13.45
C LEU A 58 -10.01 2.13 13.12
N LEU A 59 -8.94 2.66 12.52
CA LEU A 59 -8.89 4.01 11.97
C LEU A 59 -9.34 3.97 10.50
N ILE A 60 -10.46 4.61 10.17
CA ILE A 60 -10.97 4.70 8.79
C ILE A 60 -10.70 6.11 8.25
N LEU A 61 -9.93 6.19 7.16
CA LEU A 61 -9.68 7.40 6.38
C LEU A 61 -10.47 7.33 5.07
N ASP A 62 -11.67 7.92 5.06
CA ASP A 62 -12.57 7.96 3.91
C ASP A 62 -12.33 9.21 3.05
N GLU A 63 -12.60 9.10 1.75
CA GLU A 63 -12.24 10.09 0.72
C GLU A 63 -10.76 10.54 0.79
N VAL A 64 -9.85 9.59 1.03
CA VAL A 64 -8.41 9.83 1.27
C VAL A 64 -7.72 10.56 0.11
N GLN A 65 -8.22 10.40 -1.12
CA GLN A 65 -7.73 11.07 -2.33
C GLN A 65 -7.91 12.60 -2.33
N SER A 66 -8.73 13.13 -1.41
CA SER A 66 -8.89 14.56 -1.16
C SER A 66 -7.60 15.19 -0.61
N THR A 67 -6.74 14.39 0.06
CA THR A 67 -5.55 14.86 0.75
C THR A 67 -4.33 14.02 0.37
N GLU A 68 -3.44 14.55 -0.50
CA GLU A 68 -2.24 13.83 -0.98
C GLU A 68 -1.32 13.38 0.18
N ARG A 69 -1.25 14.16 1.26
CA ARG A 69 -0.48 13.80 2.45
C ARG A 69 -1.11 12.66 3.25
N ALA A 70 -2.43 12.52 3.24
CA ALA A 70 -3.10 11.38 3.87
C ALA A 70 -2.81 10.09 3.09
N LEU A 71 -2.85 10.12 1.75
CA LEU A 71 -2.39 9.00 0.91
C LEU A 71 -0.94 8.62 1.23
N ALA A 72 -0.03 9.60 1.28
CA ALA A 72 1.37 9.35 1.59
C ALA A 72 1.57 8.79 3.01
N SER A 73 0.77 9.22 3.99
CA SER A 73 0.83 8.72 5.37
C SER A 73 0.54 7.23 5.50
N LEU A 74 -0.20 6.61 4.56
CA LEU A 74 -0.55 5.19 4.62
C LEU A 74 0.69 4.28 4.64
N LYS A 75 1.76 4.65 3.92
CA LYS A 75 3.04 3.94 3.95
C LYS A 75 3.65 3.97 5.35
N TYR A 76 3.76 5.16 5.94
CA TYR A 76 4.32 5.34 7.27
C TYR A 76 3.47 4.69 8.37
N PHE A 77 2.13 4.68 8.26
CA PHE A 77 1.28 3.90 9.16
C PHE A 77 1.60 2.40 9.13
N ALA A 78 1.91 1.83 7.96
CA ALA A 78 2.27 0.43 7.84
C ALA A 78 3.71 0.13 8.29
N GLU A 79 4.66 1.03 8.05
CA GLU A 79 6.09 0.85 8.35
C GLU A 79 6.46 1.20 9.80
N GLU A 80 5.94 2.32 10.32
CA GLU A 80 6.37 2.92 11.59
C GLU A 80 5.40 2.66 12.74
N ALA A 81 4.13 2.34 12.45
CA ALA A 81 3.10 2.05 13.45
C ALA A 81 2.23 0.80 13.11
N PRO A 82 2.83 -0.37 12.78
CA PRO A 82 2.12 -1.57 12.31
C PRO A 82 1.13 -2.17 13.33
N GLU A 83 1.15 -1.74 14.58
CA GLU A 83 0.14 -2.07 15.59
C GLU A 83 -1.16 -1.25 15.48
N LEU A 84 -1.17 -0.18 14.69
CA LEU A 84 -2.37 0.59 14.35
C LEU A 84 -3.06 -0.03 13.14
N HIS A 85 -4.34 -0.36 13.27
CA HIS A 85 -5.09 -0.93 12.16
C HIS A 85 -5.79 0.22 11.42
N VAL A 86 -5.36 0.48 10.18
CA VAL A 86 -5.85 1.59 9.34
C VAL A 86 -6.53 1.04 8.09
N ALA A 87 -7.67 1.61 7.71
CA ALA A 87 -8.37 1.33 6.46
C ALA A 87 -8.61 2.63 5.69
N ALA A 88 -8.25 2.66 4.40
CA ALA A 88 -8.45 3.80 3.53
C ALA A 88 -9.56 3.53 2.50
N ALA A 89 -10.36 4.55 2.19
CA ALA A 89 -11.44 4.50 1.20
C ALA A 89 -11.53 5.79 0.39
N GLY A 90 -12.23 5.74 -0.75
CA GLY A 90 -12.44 6.89 -1.62
C GLY A 90 -13.37 6.61 -2.80
N SER A 91 -14.06 7.64 -3.27
CA SER A 91 -14.95 7.63 -4.43
C SER A 91 -14.31 8.26 -5.68
N LEU A 92 -14.73 7.80 -6.86
CA LEU A 92 -14.05 8.09 -8.14
C LEU A 92 -14.90 8.99 -9.06
N HIS A 93 -14.73 10.31 -8.95
CA HIS A 93 -15.11 11.43 -9.85
C HIS A 93 -14.06 12.55 -9.58
N GLU A 94 -13.65 13.49 -10.44
CA GLU A 94 -13.68 13.78 -11.88
C GLU A 94 -12.44 14.68 -12.13
N GLU A 95 -11.77 14.76 -13.27
CA GLU A 95 -11.70 13.90 -14.46
C GLU A 95 -10.25 13.98 -15.01
N ALA A 96 -9.74 15.21 -15.20
CA ALA A 96 -8.39 15.46 -15.75
C ALA A 96 -7.28 15.55 -14.70
N ILE A 97 -7.54 16.13 -13.52
CA ILE A 97 -6.62 16.03 -12.35
C ILE A 97 -6.67 14.61 -11.79
N ARG A 98 -7.84 13.95 -11.91
CA ARG A 98 -8.05 12.53 -11.59
C ARG A 98 -6.95 11.70 -12.22
N LEU A 99 -6.73 11.74 -13.54
CA LEU A 99 -5.69 10.93 -14.21
C LEU A 99 -4.32 10.94 -13.51
N TYR A 100 -3.73 12.09 -13.20
CA TYR A 100 -2.40 12.14 -12.57
C TYR A 100 -2.42 11.68 -11.10
N ARG A 101 -3.46 12.02 -10.34
CA ARG A 101 -3.59 11.60 -8.94
C ARG A 101 -4.02 10.13 -8.83
N GLU A 102 -4.77 9.60 -9.79
CA GLU A 102 -5.12 8.20 -10.04
C GLU A 102 -3.86 7.39 -10.42
N TYR A 103 -2.98 7.96 -11.26
CA TYR A 103 -1.62 7.46 -11.50
C TYR A 103 -0.71 7.48 -10.26
N LEU A 104 -1.12 8.06 -9.13
CA LEU A 104 -0.52 7.82 -7.80
C LEU A 104 -1.38 6.85 -6.94
N VAL A 105 -2.68 7.13 -6.78
CA VAL A 105 -3.67 6.41 -5.96
C VAL A 105 -3.82 4.94 -6.33
N LEU A 106 -3.97 4.58 -7.61
CA LEU A 106 -4.00 3.16 -8.08
C LEU A 106 -2.71 2.37 -7.76
N GLY A 107 -1.75 2.95 -7.04
CA GLY A 107 -0.35 2.52 -6.89
C GLY A 107 -0.19 2.09 -5.47
N ALA A 108 -0.33 3.04 -4.55
CA ALA A 108 -0.70 2.76 -3.18
C ALA A 108 -1.85 1.73 -3.08
N LEU A 109 -2.89 1.80 -3.92
CA LEU A 109 -3.96 0.78 -3.97
C LEU A 109 -3.53 -0.57 -4.59
N ALA A 110 -2.69 -0.59 -5.63
CA ALA A 110 -2.22 -1.84 -6.21
C ALA A 110 -1.17 -2.52 -5.31
N GLU A 111 -0.22 -1.76 -4.77
CA GLU A 111 0.73 -2.15 -3.73
C GLU A 111 -0.01 -2.65 -2.49
N ASN A 112 -1.03 -1.92 -1.99
CA ASN A 112 -1.85 -2.39 -0.86
C ASN A 112 -2.64 -3.67 -1.21
N PHE A 113 -3.20 -3.80 -2.41
CA PHE A 113 -3.84 -5.04 -2.85
C PHE A 113 -2.83 -6.20 -2.84
N VAL A 114 -1.64 -6.01 -3.43
CA VAL A 114 -0.55 -6.98 -3.47
C VAL A 114 -0.08 -7.36 -2.05
N ALA A 115 0.11 -6.37 -1.18
CA ALA A 115 0.44 -6.55 0.23
C ALA A 115 -0.61 -7.40 0.95
N GLN A 116 -1.90 -7.11 0.77
CA GLN A 116 -2.99 -7.88 1.36
C GLN A 116 -3.02 -9.33 0.85
N GLN A 117 -2.74 -9.58 -0.44
CA GLN A 117 -2.64 -10.94 -0.99
C GLN A 117 -1.47 -11.70 -0.34
N PHE A 118 -0.26 -11.13 -0.33
CA PHE A 118 0.90 -11.76 0.30
C PHE A 118 0.72 -12.01 1.81
N VAL A 119 0.11 -11.06 2.54
CA VAL A 119 -0.22 -11.24 3.97
C VAL A 119 -1.27 -12.33 4.17
N SER A 120 -2.28 -12.45 3.30
CA SER A 120 -3.26 -13.54 3.37
C SER A 120 -2.66 -14.93 3.10
N GLN A 121 -1.55 -14.99 2.36
CA GLN A 121 -0.72 -16.19 2.15
C GLN A 121 0.27 -16.44 3.30
N GLY A 122 0.25 -15.63 4.36
CA GLY A 122 1.18 -15.73 5.49
C GLY A 122 2.62 -15.30 5.18
N ARG A 123 2.86 -14.60 4.07
CA ARG A 123 4.19 -14.12 3.68
C ARG A 123 4.51 -12.80 4.43
N PRO A 124 5.67 -12.70 5.11
CA PRO A 124 6.12 -11.43 5.70
C PRO A 124 6.47 -10.43 4.60
N LEU A 125 6.14 -9.16 4.81
CA LEU A 125 6.45 -8.08 3.88
C LEU A 125 7.74 -7.37 4.29
N TYR A 126 8.63 -7.20 3.33
CA TYR A 126 9.79 -6.32 3.39
C TYR A 126 9.82 -5.47 2.12
N TYR A 127 10.53 -4.36 2.13
CA TYR A 127 10.86 -3.55 0.95
C TYR A 127 12.37 -3.34 0.91
N TRP A 128 12.90 -2.82 -0.20
CA TRP A 128 14.33 -2.51 -0.31
C TRP A 128 14.58 -1.16 -0.96
N THR A 129 15.62 -0.46 -0.50
CA THR A 129 16.08 0.81 -1.08
C THR A 129 17.59 0.83 -1.26
N SER A 130 18.05 1.42 -2.36
CA SER A 130 19.47 1.67 -2.62
C SER A 130 19.92 3.02 -2.06
N ARG A 131 21.24 3.19 -1.89
CA ARG A 131 21.86 4.49 -1.57
C ARG A 131 21.59 5.59 -2.61
N SER A 132 21.14 5.22 -3.82
CA SER A 132 20.84 6.11 -4.94
C SER A 132 19.35 6.13 -5.28
N THR A 133 18.50 6.03 -4.24
CA THR A 133 17.02 6.16 -4.29
C THR A 133 16.30 5.23 -5.28
N ALA A 134 16.89 4.08 -5.62
CA ALA A 134 16.13 3.01 -6.28
C ALA A 134 15.36 2.25 -5.19
N GLU A 135 14.09 1.95 -5.43
CA GLU A 135 13.19 1.28 -4.47
C GLU A 135 12.52 0.07 -5.13
N VAL A 136 12.45 -1.05 -4.41
CA VAL A 136 11.72 -2.27 -4.81
C VAL A 136 10.60 -2.47 -3.81
N ASP A 137 9.37 -2.46 -4.32
CA ASP A 137 8.14 -2.33 -3.53
C ASP A 137 7.97 -3.48 -2.51
N PHE A 138 8.29 -4.72 -2.90
CA PHE A 138 8.35 -5.84 -1.96
C PHE A 138 9.57 -6.74 -2.18
N VAL A 139 10.13 -7.25 -1.09
CA VAL A 139 11.10 -8.35 -1.06
C VAL A 139 10.49 -9.51 -0.29
N LEU A 140 10.37 -10.67 -0.94
CA LEU A 140 9.77 -11.87 -0.38
C LEU A 140 10.85 -12.93 -0.09
N PRO A 141 11.06 -13.32 1.17
CA PRO A 141 11.89 -14.48 1.50
C PRO A 141 11.10 -15.79 1.36
N GLU A 142 11.75 -16.83 0.84
CA GLU A 142 11.21 -18.19 0.74
C GLU A 142 12.31 -19.20 1.08
N GLY A 143 12.38 -19.61 2.35
CA GLY A 143 13.50 -20.40 2.88
C GLY A 143 14.80 -19.59 2.88
N SER A 144 15.82 -20.06 2.14
CA SER A 144 17.08 -19.33 1.93
C SER A 144 17.05 -18.40 0.72
N ARG A 145 15.93 -18.32 -0.01
CA ARG A 145 15.81 -17.59 -1.27
C ARG A 145 15.18 -16.22 -1.07
N THR A 146 15.51 -15.28 -1.95
CA THR A 146 14.94 -13.93 -1.96
C THR A 146 14.40 -13.56 -3.33
N TYR A 147 13.24 -12.90 -3.35
CA TYR A 147 12.57 -12.49 -4.57
C TYR A 147 12.23 -11.00 -4.51
N GLY A 148 12.67 -10.23 -5.50
CA GLY A 148 12.30 -8.82 -5.66
C GLY A 148 11.01 -8.69 -6.45
N VAL A 149 10.04 -7.94 -5.94
CA VAL A 149 8.74 -7.72 -6.55
C VAL A 149 8.51 -6.23 -6.76
N GLU A 150 8.14 -5.87 -7.99
CA GLU A 150 7.74 -4.51 -8.33
C GLU A 150 6.30 -4.47 -8.87
N VAL A 151 5.50 -3.55 -8.36
CA VAL A 151 4.10 -3.33 -8.72
C VAL A 151 4.03 -2.15 -9.71
N LYS A 152 3.30 -2.35 -10.82
CA LYS A 152 3.16 -1.36 -11.89
C LYS A 152 1.73 -1.31 -12.42
N LYS A 153 1.15 -0.13 -12.45
CA LYS A 153 -0.19 0.11 -13.02
C LYS A 153 -0.23 -0.08 -14.54
N GLY A 154 0.76 0.52 -15.20
CA GLY A 154 0.71 0.82 -16.63
C GLY A 154 1.64 -0.04 -17.47
N GLU A 155 1.53 0.15 -18.78
CA GLU A 155 2.26 -0.68 -19.74
C GLU A 155 3.77 -0.38 -19.85
N HIS A 156 4.24 0.75 -19.33
CA HIS A 156 5.66 1.10 -19.37
C HIS A 156 6.44 0.34 -18.27
N THR A 157 7.15 -0.72 -18.68
CA THR A 157 7.75 -1.73 -17.80
C THR A 157 9.21 -1.49 -17.39
N ARG A 158 9.88 -0.45 -17.92
CA ARG A 158 11.29 -0.16 -17.60
C ARG A 158 11.43 0.55 -16.25
N SER A 159 11.37 -0.22 -15.17
CA SER A 159 11.96 0.20 -13.90
C SER A 159 13.48 -0.06 -13.91
N ARG A 160 14.25 0.92 -13.44
CA ARG A 160 15.67 0.70 -13.12
C ARG A 160 15.84 -0.06 -11.80
N SER A 161 14.87 0.02 -10.88
CA SER A 161 15.01 -0.51 -9.53
C SER A 161 15.29 -2.00 -9.49
N LEU A 162 14.47 -2.84 -10.14
CA LEU A 162 14.73 -4.29 -10.22
C LEU A 162 16.09 -4.63 -10.85
N SER A 163 16.64 -3.79 -11.74
CA SER A 163 18.01 -4.01 -12.25
C SER A 163 19.06 -3.66 -11.19
N VAL A 164 18.94 -2.52 -10.51
CA VAL A 164 19.87 -2.15 -9.44
C VAL A 164 19.83 -3.15 -8.29
N PHE A 165 18.63 -3.61 -7.89
CA PHE A 165 18.43 -4.65 -6.88
C PHE A 165 19.07 -5.98 -7.28
N ARG A 166 18.85 -6.43 -8.54
CA ARG A 166 19.51 -7.64 -9.07
C ARG A 166 21.03 -7.56 -8.99
N ASP A 167 21.57 -6.42 -9.37
CA ASP A 167 23.00 -6.21 -9.52
C ASP A 167 23.70 -5.95 -8.15
N GLN A 168 22.94 -5.63 -7.08
CA GLN A 168 23.45 -5.41 -5.71
C GLN A 168 23.18 -6.59 -4.76
N GLU A 169 21.98 -7.17 -4.79
CA GLU A 169 21.50 -8.15 -3.80
C GLU A 169 21.47 -9.60 -4.35
N HIS A 170 21.63 -9.78 -5.66
CA HIS A 170 21.66 -11.08 -6.34
C HIS A 170 20.50 -12.06 -5.96
N PRO A 171 19.23 -11.61 -6.04
CA PRO A 171 18.06 -12.41 -5.67
C PRO A 171 17.84 -13.60 -6.62
N ASP A 172 17.23 -14.66 -6.11
CA ASP A 172 16.86 -15.87 -6.85
C ASP A 172 15.83 -15.59 -7.96
N GLY A 173 15.00 -14.56 -7.79
CA GLY A 173 14.03 -14.17 -8.82
C GLY A 173 13.56 -12.72 -8.74
N LEU A 174 13.03 -12.24 -9.86
CA LEU A 174 12.44 -10.91 -9.99
C LEU A 174 11.04 -11.04 -10.60
N ILE A 175 10.07 -10.41 -9.96
CA ILE A 175 8.65 -10.46 -10.33
C ILE A 175 8.16 -9.03 -10.59
N ARG A 176 7.34 -8.86 -11.62
CA ARG A 176 6.63 -7.61 -11.89
C ARG A 176 5.13 -7.88 -11.94
N LEU A 177 4.40 -7.32 -10.99
CA LEU A 177 2.94 -7.39 -10.93
C LEU A 177 2.35 -6.19 -11.67
N SER A 178 1.48 -6.42 -12.67
CA SER A 178 0.89 -5.31 -13.44
C SER A 178 -0.43 -5.63 -14.11
N LEU A 179 -1.04 -4.67 -14.81
CA LEU A 179 -2.21 -4.91 -15.67
C LEU A 179 -1.85 -5.59 -17.01
N LYS A 180 -0.56 -5.83 -17.31
CA LYS A 180 -0.15 -6.55 -18.52
C LYS A 180 -0.33 -8.07 -18.38
N ASN A 181 -0.45 -8.74 -19.52
CA ASN A 181 -0.41 -10.20 -19.62
C ASN A 181 0.92 -10.78 -19.10
N PHE A 182 0.91 -12.09 -18.82
CA PHE A 182 2.10 -12.86 -18.49
C PHE A 182 3.23 -12.68 -19.50
N GLY A 183 4.47 -12.73 -19.03
CA GLY A 183 5.65 -12.68 -19.88
C GLY A 183 6.96 -12.77 -19.09
N ARG A 184 8.09 -12.79 -19.81
CA ARG A 184 9.42 -12.80 -19.20
C ARG A 184 10.37 -11.91 -20.01
N GLU A 185 11.00 -10.94 -19.37
CA GLU A 185 11.88 -9.97 -20.02
C GLU A 185 13.08 -9.66 -19.11
N ASN A 186 14.31 -9.78 -19.61
CA ASN A 186 15.54 -9.45 -18.87
C ASN A 186 15.67 -10.14 -17.50
N GLY A 187 15.20 -11.40 -17.40
CA GLY A 187 15.18 -12.18 -16.15
C GLY A 187 13.99 -11.90 -15.24
N ILE A 188 13.16 -10.89 -15.54
CA ILE A 188 11.99 -10.50 -14.75
C ILE A 188 10.74 -11.23 -15.26
N ARG A 189 10.03 -11.93 -14.38
CA ARG A 189 8.73 -12.55 -14.66
C ARG A 189 7.61 -11.53 -14.50
N ALA A 190 6.88 -11.23 -15.56
CA ALA A 190 5.67 -10.41 -15.51
C ALA A 190 4.45 -11.30 -15.19
N VAL A 191 3.69 -10.92 -14.16
CA VAL A 191 2.48 -11.60 -13.70
C VAL A 191 1.33 -10.57 -13.67
N PRO A 192 0.15 -10.87 -14.22
CA PRO A 192 -1.00 -9.99 -14.10
C PRO A 192 -1.44 -9.83 -12.64
N LEU A 193 -1.88 -8.63 -12.23
CA LEU A 193 -2.40 -8.38 -10.87
C LEU A 193 -3.57 -9.31 -10.51
N TYR A 194 -4.44 -9.64 -11.47
CA TYR A 194 -5.55 -10.58 -11.28
C TYR A 194 -5.09 -12.04 -11.09
N ALA A 195 -3.84 -12.36 -11.39
CA ALA A 195 -3.26 -13.71 -11.35
C ALA A 195 -2.14 -13.86 -10.30
N ILE A 196 -2.10 -12.95 -9.31
CA ILE A 196 -1.14 -13.00 -8.20
C ILE A 196 -1.24 -14.28 -7.36
N PHE A 197 -2.42 -14.92 -7.32
CA PHE A 197 -2.62 -16.22 -6.67
C PHE A 197 -1.73 -17.33 -7.27
N CYS A 198 -1.27 -17.21 -8.51
CA CYS A 198 -0.31 -18.16 -9.11
C CYS A 198 1.08 -18.12 -8.43
N LEU A 199 1.32 -17.21 -7.47
CA LEU A 199 2.54 -17.17 -6.64
C LEU A 199 2.41 -17.98 -5.33
N GLU A 200 1.26 -18.63 -5.10
CA GLU A 200 1.00 -19.47 -3.92
C GLU A 200 1.72 -20.83 -4.02
N ASP A 201 1.72 -21.44 -5.21
CA ASP A 201 2.37 -22.73 -5.49
C ASP A 201 3.92 -22.67 -5.52
N GLY A 202 4.50 -21.54 -5.15
CA GLY A 202 5.94 -21.30 -5.01
C GLY A 202 6.47 -20.22 -5.96
N LEU A 203 7.43 -19.42 -5.49
CA LEU A 203 7.93 -18.27 -6.26
C LEU A 203 8.78 -18.69 -7.48
N GLU A 204 9.12 -19.98 -7.63
CA GLU A 204 9.72 -20.54 -8.85
C GLU A 204 8.72 -20.94 -9.94
N GLY A 205 7.46 -21.23 -9.61
CA GLY A 205 6.53 -21.97 -10.46
C GLY A 205 5.55 -21.12 -11.26
N ALA A 206 5.96 -20.65 -12.44
CA ALA A 206 5.13 -20.21 -13.60
C ALA A 206 6.03 -19.54 -14.65
#